data_AF-A0AAV2QQV5-F1
#
_entry.id   AF-A0AAV2QQV5-F1
#
_cell.length_a   1.000
_cell.length_b   1.000
_cell.length_c   1.000
_cell.angle_alpha   90.00
_cell.angle_beta   90.00
_cell.angle_gamma   90.00
#
_symmetry.space_group_name_H-M   'P 1'
#
loop_
_entity.id
_entity.type
_entity.pdbx_description
1 polymer ?
#
loop_
_entity_poly.entity_id
_entity_poly.type
_entity_poly.pdbx_seq_one_letter_code
_entity_poly.pdbx_strand_id
1 'polypeptide(L)'
;KELHRVYLEYPGAKGILKVAVNSKDHVNEYIYILGLRRALSHDSETKEFVVPDISEVFTESFIQDSFTQSCNGTKCCEVKDYPHDLTGDEWKLSYYREDSGFNDFHGSWHFDNKNGDTSTDNLEGDPSFCNFTELPVPLIHGEISYYFHNQLVARIDSIRILIGMKILL
;
A
#
# COMPACT_ATOMS: atom_id res chain seq x y z
N LYS A 1 -14.09 -15.19 8.00
CA LYS A 1 -14.02 -13.81 8.51
C LYS A 1 -12.65 -13.26 8.12
N GLU A 2 -12.59 -12.05 7.58
CA GLU A 2 -11.30 -11.39 7.31
C GLU A 2 -10.58 -11.07 8.62
N LEU A 3 -9.25 -11.25 8.66
CA LEU A 3 -8.47 -11.12 9.90
C LEU A 3 -8.58 -9.72 10.53
N HIS A 4 -8.68 -8.67 9.71
CA HIS A 4 -8.83 -7.30 10.20
C HIS A 4 -10.11 -7.12 11.05
N ARG A 5 -11.22 -7.76 10.67
CA ARG A 5 -12.48 -7.70 11.43
C ARG A 5 -12.34 -8.38 12.79
N VAL A 6 -11.57 -9.47 12.85
CA VAL A 6 -11.29 -10.17 14.11
C VAL A 6 -10.46 -9.29 15.06
N TYR A 7 -9.53 -8.48 14.54
CA TYR A 7 -8.83 -7.49 15.37
C TYR A 7 -9.78 -6.43 15.93
N LEU A 8 -10.71 -5.92 15.11
CA LEU A 8 -11.66 -4.87 15.53
C LEU A 8 -12.74 -5.36 16.51
N GLU A 9 -12.96 -6.68 16.63
CA GLU A 9 -13.77 -7.26 17.71
C GLU A 9 -13.10 -7.08 19.10
N TYR A 10 -11.80 -6.78 19.15
CA TYR A 10 -11.01 -6.53 20.36
C TYR A 10 -10.25 -5.19 20.25
N PRO A 11 -10.95 -4.05 20.33
CA PRO A 11 -10.36 -2.74 20.09
C PRO A 11 -9.30 -2.35 21.13
N GLY A 12 -8.54 -1.31 20.79
CA GLY A 12 -7.45 -0.77 21.58
C GLY A 12 -6.16 -1.58 21.47
N ALA A 13 -5.05 -0.94 21.80
CA ALA A 13 -3.71 -1.48 21.56
C ALA A 13 -3.50 -2.88 22.18
N LYS A 14 -4.02 -3.11 23.40
CA LYS A 14 -3.90 -4.40 24.10
C LYS A 14 -4.76 -5.50 23.48
N GLY A 15 -5.96 -5.15 23.00
CA GLY A 15 -6.88 -6.10 22.38
C GLY A 15 -6.32 -6.61 21.05
N ILE A 16 -5.91 -5.66 20.19
CA ILE A 16 -5.27 -5.94 18.92
C ILE A 16 -3.99 -6.77 19.12
N LEU A 17 -3.13 -6.39 20.08
CA LEU A 17 -1.91 -7.14 20.38
C LEU A 17 -2.19 -8.60 20.78
N LYS A 18 -3.22 -8.84 21.60
CA LYS A 18 -3.56 -10.20 22.05
C LYS A 18 -3.95 -11.09 20.87
N VAL A 19 -4.79 -10.57 19.98
CA VAL A 19 -5.18 -11.31 18.77
C VAL A 19 -3.97 -11.48 17.86
N ALA A 20 -3.10 -10.46 17.73
CA ALA A 20 -1.96 -10.48 16.83
C ALA A 20 -0.90 -11.50 17.26
N VAL A 21 -0.64 -11.62 18.56
CA VAL A 21 0.26 -12.66 19.09
C VAL A 21 -0.33 -14.05 18.84
N ASN A 22 -1.65 -14.20 18.97
CA ASN A 22 -2.31 -15.49 18.74
C ASN A 22 -2.40 -15.87 17.26
N SER A 23 -2.58 -14.91 16.35
CA SER A 23 -2.77 -15.18 14.92
C SER A 23 -1.47 -15.36 14.15
N LYS A 24 -0.36 -14.77 14.61
CA LYS A 24 0.93 -14.69 13.89
C LYS A 24 1.38 -16.00 13.26
N ASP A 25 1.33 -17.10 14.02
CA ASP A 25 1.82 -18.41 13.57
C ASP A 25 0.73 -19.29 12.92
N HIS A 26 -0.49 -18.79 12.80
CA HIS A 26 -1.66 -19.53 12.31
C HIS A 26 -2.22 -19.02 10.98
N VAL A 27 -1.71 -17.90 10.48
CA VAL A 27 -2.12 -17.30 9.21
C VAL A 27 -0.91 -17.04 8.32
N ASN A 28 -1.14 -16.91 7.02
CA ASN A 28 -0.11 -16.45 6.10
C ASN A 28 0.40 -15.04 6.50
N GLU A 29 1.70 -14.80 6.34
CA GLU A 29 2.35 -13.56 6.79
C GLU A 29 1.78 -12.30 6.14
N TYR A 30 1.44 -12.35 4.84
CA TYR A 30 0.84 -11.21 4.15
C TYR A 30 -0.54 -10.91 4.74
N ILE A 31 -1.36 -11.93 4.95
CA ILE A 31 -2.67 -11.77 5.59
C ILE A 31 -2.52 -11.20 7.01
N TYR A 32 -1.52 -11.67 7.75
CA TYR A 32 -1.21 -11.19 9.10
C TYR A 32 -0.86 -9.70 9.10
N ILE A 33 0.15 -9.31 8.34
CA ILE A 33 0.68 -7.94 8.26
C ILE A 33 -0.40 -6.98 7.76
N LEU A 34 -1.05 -7.32 6.65
CA LEU A 34 -2.06 -6.45 6.04
C LEU A 34 -3.29 -6.31 6.93
N GLY A 35 -3.73 -7.40 7.56
CA GLY A 35 -4.82 -7.37 8.52
C GLY A 35 -4.51 -6.52 9.75
N LEU A 36 -3.28 -6.62 10.28
CA LEU A 36 -2.85 -5.86 11.45
C LEU A 36 -2.70 -4.37 11.12
N ARG A 37 -2.07 -4.02 10.00
CA ARG A 37 -1.96 -2.63 9.54
C ARG A 37 -3.32 -1.96 9.40
N ARG A 38 -4.28 -2.63 8.74
CA ARG A 38 -5.64 -2.11 8.59
C ARG A 38 -6.35 -1.93 9.93
N ALA A 39 -6.19 -2.87 10.86
CA ALA A 39 -6.76 -2.75 12.20
C ALA A 39 -6.18 -1.56 12.97
N LEU A 40 -4.86 -1.36 12.89
CA LEU A 40 -4.19 -0.23 13.56
C LEU A 40 -4.66 1.12 13.02
N SER A 41 -4.83 1.24 11.70
CA SER A 41 -5.30 2.48 11.06
C SER A 41 -6.78 2.81 11.34
N HIS A 42 -7.61 1.80 11.64
CA HIS A 42 -9.05 1.99 11.86
C HIS A 42 -9.45 2.08 13.33
N ASP A 43 -8.65 1.54 14.24
CA ASP A 43 -8.95 1.62 15.66
C ASP A 43 -8.68 3.03 16.20
N SER A 44 -9.65 3.56 16.95
CA SER A 44 -9.61 4.95 17.43
C SER A 44 -8.46 5.27 18.38
N GLU A 45 -7.91 4.27 19.08
CA GLU A 45 -6.79 4.43 20.03
C GLU A 45 -5.44 4.28 19.33
N THR A 46 -5.37 3.48 18.27
CA THR A 46 -4.11 3.20 17.55
C THR A 46 -3.94 3.93 16.23
N LYS A 47 -4.95 4.66 15.74
CA LYS A 47 -4.88 5.40 14.45
C LYS A 47 -3.74 6.41 14.35
N GLU A 48 -3.21 6.86 15.50
CA GLU A 48 -2.07 7.79 15.57
C GLU A 48 -0.72 7.06 15.65
N PHE A 49 -0.72 5.73 15.69
CA PHE A 49 0.52 4.96 15.71
C PHE A 49 1.21 5.06 14.36
N VAL A 50 2.53 5.27 14.41
CA VAL A 50 3.37 5.19 13.22
C VAL A 50 3.48 3.71 12.84
N VAL A 51 2.89 3.34 11.71
CA VAL A 51 3.03 2.02 11.12
C VAL A 51 4.17 2.07 10.10
N PRO A 52 5.05 1.05 10.04
CA PRO A 52 6.07 0.96 9.01
C PRO A 52 5.49 1.01 7.60
N ASP A 53 6.26 1.59 6.68
CA ASP A 53 5.93 1.63 5.26
C ASP A 53 5.87 0.21 4.69
N ILE A 54 5.08 0.02 3.63
CA ILE A 54 4.94 -1.28 2.94
C ILE A 54 6.31 -1.73 2.45
N SER A 55 7.14 -0.78 2.00
CA SER A 55 8.50 -1.06 1.55
C SER A 55 9.43 -1.59 2.64
N GLU A 56 9.21 -1.22 3.91
CA GLU A 56 9.99 -1.73 5.05
C GLU A 56 9.54 -3.11 5.48
N VAL A 57 8.26 -3.43 5.29
CA VAL A 57 7.68 -4.71 5.72
C VAL A 57 7.81 -5.78 4.63
N PHE A 58 7.56 -5.40 3.37
CA PHE A 58 7.63 -6.28 2.19
C PHE A 58 8.82 -5.91 1.30
N THR A 59 10.00 -5.83 1.91
CA THR A 59 11.25 -5.41 1.24
C THR A 59 11.52 -6.14 -0.09
N GLU A 60 11.18 -7.43 -0.16
CA GLU A 60 11.31 -8.27 -1.37
C GLU A 60 10.51 -7.76 -2.58
N SER A 61 9.46 -6.97 -2.36
CA SER A 61 8.65 -6.38 -3.44
C SER A 61 9.22 -5.07 -3.97
N PHE A 62 10.20 -4.49 -3.27
CA PHE A 62 10.77 -3.17 -3.56
C PHE A 62 12.27 -3.22 -3.88
N ILE A 63 12.91 -4.38 -3.71
CA ILE A 63 14.34 -4.58 -3.90
C ILE A 63 14.53 -5.67 -4.95
N GLN A 64 15.39 -5.42 -5.93
CA GLN A 64 15.72 -6.40 -6.98
C GLN A 64 16.43 -7.63 -6.38
N ASP A 65 16.14 -8.81 -6.93
CA ASP A 65 16.78 -10.06 -6.51
C ASP A 65 18.30 -10.02 -6.60
N SER A 66 18.84 -9.27 -7.56
CA SER A 66 20.28 -9.04 -7.73
C SER A 66 20.92 -8.35 -6.52
N PHE A 67 20.22 -7.39 -5.92
CA PHE A 67 20.62 -6.75 -4.66
C PHE A 67 20.55 -7.75 -3.52
N THR A 68 19.44 -8.47 -3.38
CA THR A 68 19.25 -9.46 -2.31
C THR A 68 20.30 -10.57 -2.35
N GLN A 69 20.66 -11.05 -3.55
CA GLN A 69 21.73 -12.02 -3.77
C GLN A 69 23.10 -11.45 -3.39
N SER A 70 23.38 -10.19 -3.72
CA SER A 70 24.64 -9.53 -3.36
C SER A 70 24.87 -9.49 -1.84
N CYS A 71 23.78 -9.42 -1.07
CA CYS A 71 23.82 -9.35 0.37
C CYS A 71 24.23 -10.68 1.02
N ASN A 72 24.15 -11.83 0.32
CA ASN A 72 24.63 -13.16 0.77
C ASN A 72 24.27 -13.51 2.25
N GLY A 73 23.12 -13.06 2.75
CA GLY A 73 22.71 -13.25 4.16
C GLY A 73 23.52 -12.47 5.21
N THR A 74 24.36 -11.52 4.79
CA THR A 74 25.10 -10.62 5.66
C THR A 74 24.36 -9.29 5.88
N LYS A 75 24.55 -8.65 7.04
CA LYS A 75 23.93 -7.36 7.38
C LYS A 75 24.54 -6.15 6.66
N CYS A 76 25.62 -6.35 5.91
CA CYS A 76 26.36 -5.26 5.25
C CYS A 76 26.40 -5.54 3.75
N CYS A 77 25.55 -4.86 3.00
CA CYS A 77 25.58 -4.86 1.55
C CYS A 77 26.28 -3.59 1.06
N GLU A 78 27.14 -3.72 0.06
CA GLU A 78 27.60 -2.54 -0.68
C GLU A 78 26.44 -2.02 -1.52
N VAL A 79 26.09 -0.75 -1.34
CA VAL A 79 25.15 -0.08 -2.25
C VAL A 79 25.85 0.06 -3.60
N LYS A 80 25.39 -0.72 -4.58
CA LYS A 80 25.83 -0.64 -5.97
C LYS A 80 24.65 -0.20 -6.82
N ASP A 81 24.94 0.46 -7.94
CA ASP A 81 23.93 0.65 -8.98
C ASP A 81 23.66 -0.71 -9.62
N TYR A 82 22.50 -1.30 -9.28
CA TYR A 82 22.04 -2.52 -9.92
C TYR A 82 21.43 -2.15 -11.27
N PRO A 83 21.84 -2.80 -12.37
CA PRO A 83 21.28 -2.52 -13.67
C PRO A 83 19.78 -2.83 -13.65
N HIS A 84 18.95 -1.87 -14.08
CA HIS A 84 17.52 -2.11 -14.25
C HIS A 84 17.31 -3.18 -15.32
N ASP A 85 16.48 -4.19 -15.02
CA ASP A 85 16.12 -5.28 -15.95
C ASP A 85 15.20 -4.82 -17.10
N LEU A 86 15.00 -3.51 -17.25
CA LEU A 86 14.12 -2.92 -18.26
C LEU A 86 14.84 -2.78 -19.61
N THR A 87 14.27 -3.43 -20.63
CA THR A 87 14.70 -3.32 -22.02
C THR A 87 13.85 -2.29 -22.80
N GLY A 88 14.45 -1.60 -23.78
CA GLY A 88 13.74 -0.65 -24.65
C GLY A 88 13.49 0.73 -24.01
N ASP A 89 12.98 1.71 -24.76
CA ASP A 89 12.93 3.13 -24.34
C ASP A 89 12.26 3.40 -22.97
N GLU A 90 11.40 2.49 -22.50
CA GLU A 90 10.74 2.54 -21.19
C GLU A 90 11.72 2.39 -20.00
N TRP A 91 12.96 1.93 -20.23
CA TRP A 91 14.01 1.91 -19.19
C TRP A 91 14.30 3.32 -18.67
N LYS A 92 14.11 4.36 -19.50
CA LYS A 92 14.33 5.77 -19.13
C LYS A 92 13.38 6.24 -18.01
N LEU A 93 12.29 5.51 -17.78
CA LEU A 93 11.31 5.77 -16.70
C LEU A 93 11.52 4.87 -15.48
N SER A 94 12.53 3.99 -15.47
CA SER A 94 12.81 3.06 -14.37
C SER A 94 12.86 3.78 -13.02
N TYR A 95 13.63 4.86 -12.93
CA TYR A 95 13.79 5.66 -11.72
C TYR A 95 12.48 6.18 -11.13
N TYR A 96 11.43 6.33 -11.94
CA TYR A 96 10.11 6.78 -11.48
C TYR A 96 9.17 5.60 -11.23
N ARG A 97 9.17 4.59 -12.12
CA ARG A 97 8.28 3.42 -12.01
C ARG A 97 8.67 2.46 -10.91
N GLU A 98 9.97 2.37 -10.61
CA GLU A 98 10.55 1.52 -9.55
C GLU A 98 10.86 2.33 -8.29
N ASP A 99 10.52 3.63 -8.24
CA ASP A 99 10.70 4.45 -7.04
C ASP A 99 9.92 3.84 -5.86
N SER A 100 10.61 3.59 -4.75
CA SER A 100 10.00 2.93 -3.59
C SER A 100 8.93 3.80 -2.95
N GLY A 101 9.12 5.12 -2.89
CA GLY A 101 8.13 6.05 -2.35
C GLY A 101 6.87 6.12 -3.19
N PHE A 102 6.99 6.11 -4.52
CA PHE A 102 5.85 6.09 -5.43
C PHE A 102 5.06 4.79 -5.34
N ASN A 103 5.76 3.65 -5.31
CA ASN A 103 5.12 2.34 -5.15
C ASN A 103 4.48 2.17 -3.77
N ASP A 104 5.13 2.68 -2.71
CA ASP A 104 4.55 2.69 -1.37
C ASP A 104 3.31 3.58 -1.30
N PHE A 105 3.35 4.78 -1.88
CA PHE A 105 2.20 5.67 -1.97
C PHE A 105 1.00 5.01 -2.67
N HIS A 106 1.24 4.34 -3.80
CA HIS A 106 0.20 3.64 -4.54
C HIS A 106 -0.35 2.43 -3.74
N GLY A 107 0.53 1.63 -3.14
CA GLY A 107 0.14 0.51 -2.29
C GLY A 107 -0.67 0.98 -1.07
N SER A 108 -0.19 2.01 -0.38
CA SER A 108 -0.81 2.63 0.80
C SER A 108 -2.19 3.18 0.44
N TRP A 109 -2.34 3.87 -0.70
CA TRP A 109 -3.65 4.31 -1.19
C TRP A 109 -4.61 3.13 -1.38
N HIS A 110 -4.15 2.02 -1.95
CA HIS A 110 -4.97 0.82 -2.05
C HIS A 110 -5.32 0.21 -0.69
N PHE A 111 -4.48 0.33 0.34
CA PHE A 111 -4.83 -0.16 1.67
C PHE A 111 -5.81 0.73 2.39
N ASP A 112 -5.62 2.05 2.30
CA ASP A 112 -6.47 3.04 2.96
C ASP A 112 -7.83 3.12 2.28
N ASN A 113 -7.85 3.07 0.94
CA ASN A 113 -9.04 3.21 0.11
C ASN A 113 -9.56 1.88 -0.47
N LYS A 114 -9.15 0.73 0.05
CA LYS A 114 -9.84 -0.55 -0.20
C LYS A 114 -11.21 -0.57 0.48
N ASN A 115 -12.13 0.16 -0.14
CA ASN A 115 -13.58 0.05 -0.03
C ASN A 115 -14.16 -0.07 -1.46
N GLY A 116 -13.56 -0.99 -2.22
CA GLY A 116 -14.24 -1.69 -3.30
C GLY A 116 -14.82 -3.03 -2.83
N ASP A 117 -14.86 -3.29 -1.52
CA ASP A 117 -15.67 -4.38 -0.99
C ASP A 117 -17.15 -3.96 -1.03
N THR A 118 -17.75 -4.17 -2.20
CA THR A 118 -19.19 -4.17 -2.41
C THR A 118 -19.84 -5.45 -1.87
N SER A 119 -19.09 -6.37 -1.24
CA SER A 119 -19.67 -7.48 -0.50
C SER A 119 -20.12 -7.03 0.89
N THR A 120 -21.33 -6.48 0.93
CA THR A 120 -22.35 -6.77 1.95
C THR A 120 -22.09 -6.51 3.44
N ASP A 121 -20.99 -5.89 3.83
CA ASP A 121 -20.78 -5.59 5.24
C ASP A 121 -21.32 -4.19 5.57
N ASN A 122 -22.57 -4.22 6.03
CA ASN A 122 -23.33 -3.18 6.71
C ASN A 122 -22.66 -2.64 8.00
N LEU A 123 -21.34 -2.57 8.05
CA LEU A 123 -20.71 -1.52 8.83
C LEU A 123 -20.80 -0.31 7.92
N GLU A 124 -21.85 0.48 8.16
CA GLU A 124 -21.86 1.91 7.91
C GLU A 124 -20.40 2.37 7.90
N GLY A 125 -19.83 2.58 6.70
CA GLY A 125 -18.50 3.14 6.59
C GLY A 125 -18.55 4.37 7.46
N ASP A 126 -17.74 4.39 8.53
CA ASP A 126 -17.83 5.41 9.56
C ASP A 126 -17.99 6.75 8.85
N PRO A 127 -19.17 7.41 8.93
CA PRO A 127 -19.43 8.63 8.19
C PRO A 127 -18.43 9.74 8.56
N SER A 128 -17.64 9.56 9.61
CA SER A 128 -16.54 10.43 9.98
C SER A 128 -15.27 10.30 9.11
N PHE A 129 -15.09 9.22 8.33
CA PHE A 129 -13.92 9.09 7.43
C PHE A 129 -14.07 9.89 6.13
N CYS A 130 -15.30 10.02 5.62
CA CYS A 130 -15.64 10.81 4.44
C CYS A 130 -16.84 11.70 4.75
N ASN A 131 -16.64 12.76 5.53
CA ASN A 131 -17.68 13.75 5.84
C ASN A 131 -17.94 14.71 4.65
N PHE A 132 -17.94 14.19 3.41
CA PHE A 132 -18.39 14.90 2.22
C PHE A 132 -19.91 14.64 2.08
N THR A 133 -20.67 15.46 2.78
CA THR A 133 -22.08 15.25 3.20
C THR A 133 -23.15 15.28 2.10
N GLU A 134 -22.86 14.97 0.83
CA GLU A 134 -23.85 15.12 -0.25
C GLU A 134 -24.01 13.93 -1.22
N LEU A 135 -23.12 12.94 -1.22
CA LEU A 135 -23.18 11.80 -2.15
C LEU A 135 -23.12 10.44 -1.44
N PRO A 136 -23.81 9.41 -1.97
CA PRO A 136 -23.63 8.03 -1.53
C PRO A 136 -22.15 7.63 -1.53
N VAL A 137 -21.70 7.04 -0.43
CA VAL A 137 -20.33 6.55 -0.22
C VAL A 137 -19.77 5.80 -1.45
N PRO A 138 -20.50 4.88 -2.12
CA PRO A 138 -19.98 4.19 -3.30
C PRO A 138 -19.64 5.09 -4.51
N LEU A 139 -20.36 6.20 -4.71
CA LEU A 139 -20.12 7.13 -5.83
C LEU A 139 -18.84 7.93 -5.60
N ILE A 140 -18.59 8.36 -4.37
CA ILE A 140 -17.37 9.08 -3.97
C ILE A 140 -16.13 8.17 -4.13
N HIS A 141 -16.24 6.88 -3.81
CA HIS A 141 -15.12 5.94 -3.97
C HIS A 141 -14.73 5.74 -5.44
N GLY A 142 -15.71 5.62 -6.33
CA GLY A 142 -15.46 5.54 -7.77
C GLY A 142 -14.79 6.80 -8.32
N GLU A 143 -15.24 7.97 -7.87
CA GLU A 143 -14.68 9.27 -8.27
C GLU A 143 -13.25 9.47 -7.74
N ILE A 144 -12.99 9.18 -6.47
CA ILE A 144 -11.65 9.27 -5.87
C ILE A 144 -10.70 8.29 -6.57
N SER A 145 -11.16 7.08 -6.86
CA SER A 145 -10.37 6.10 -7.63
C SER A 145 -10.03 6.63 -9.02
N TYR A 146 -11.02 7.12 -9.76
CA TYR A 146 -10.80 7.72 -11.08
C TYR A 146 -9.80 8.89 -11.00
N TYR A 147 -10.03 9.82 -10.07
CA TYR A 147 -9.18 11.01 -9.92
C TYR A 147 -7.74 10.62 -9.57
N PHE A 148 -7.54 9.74 -8.59
CA PHE A 148 -6.22 9.29 -8.16
C PHE A 148 -5.42 8.71 -9.33
N HIS A 149 -5.97 7.72 -10.03
CA HIS A 149 -5.28 7.07 -11.14
C HIS A 149 -5.09 8.03 -12.33
N ASN A 150 -6.06 8.90 -12.61
CA ASN A 150 -5.94 9.90 -13.68
C ASN A 150 -4.79 10.89 -13.39
N GLN A 151 -4.61 11.32 -12.13
CA GLN A 151 -3.48 12.14 -11.72
C GLN A 151 -2.15 11.39 -11.82
N LEU A 152 -2.11 10.09 -11.49
CA LEU A 152 -0.92 9.27 -11.65
C LEU A 152 -0.48 9.17 -13.12
N VAL A 153 -1.42 8.90 -14.03
CA VAL A 153 -1.16 8.84 -15.47
C VAL A 153 -0.68 10.20 -15.99
N ALA A 154 -1.35 11.29 -15.63
CA ALA A 154 -0.93 12.64 -16.03
C ALA A 154 0.49 12.99 -15.57
N ARG A 155 0.89 12.53 -14.37
CA ARG A 155 2.25 12.71 -13.86
C ARG A 155 3.28 11.89 -14.64
N ILE A 156 2.96 10.63 -14.96
CA ILE A 156 3.80 9.78 -15.82
C ILE A 156 3.98 10.44 -17.20
N ASP A 157 2.90 10.92 -17.82
CA ASP A 157 2.95 11.58 -19.12
C ASP A 157 3.78 12.86 -19.10
N SER A 158 3.70 13.64 -18.01
CA SER A 158 4.55 14.82 -17.82
C SER A 158 6.03 14.45 -17.85
N ILE A 159 6.41 13.34 -17.19
CA ILE A 159 7.79 12.85 -17.20
C ILE A 159 8.18 12.34 -18.58
N ARG A 160 7.30 11.60 -19.26
CA ARG A 160 7.50 11.12 -20.64
C ARG A 160 7.84 12.26 -21.59
N ILE A 161 7.08 13.35 -21.54
CA ILE A 161 7.34 14.55 -22.35
C ILE A 161 8.73 15.14 -22.05
N LEU A 162 9.11 15.24 -20.78
CA LEU A 162 10.41 15.79 -20.37
C LEU A 162 11.60 14.98 -20.88
N ILE A 163 11.44 13.66 -21.02
CA ILE A 163 12.49 12.76 -21.54
C ILE A 163 12.35 12.46 -23.05
N GLY A 164 11.48 13.19 -23.76
CA GLY A 164 11.30 13.08 -25.20
C GLY A 164 10.52 11.85 -25.67
N MET A 165 9.77 11.20 -24.77
CA MET A 165 8.88 10.08 -25.07
C MET A 165 7.46 10.55 -25.41
N LYS A 166 6.72 9.71 -26.16
CA LYS A 166 5.29 9.94 -26.41
C LYS A 166 4.48 9.66 -25.14
N ILE A 167 3.42 10.42 -24.91
CA ILE A 167 2.42 10.14 -23.86
C ILE A 167 1.75 8.78 -24.06
N LEU A 168 1.19 8.22 -22.98
CA LEU A 168 0.49 6.92 -23.00
C LEU A 168 -0.93 7.02 -23.58
N LEU A 169 -1.54 8.21 -23.53
CA LEU A 169 -2.92 8.50 -23.95
C LEU A 169 -3.02 9.12 -25.35
#